data_AF-A0A3L7N5A3-F1
#
_entry.id   AF-A0A3L7N5A3-F1
#
_cell.length_a   1.000
_cell.length_b   1.000
_cell.length_c   1.000
_cell.angle_alpha   90.00
_cell.angle_beta   90.00
_cell.angle_gamma   90.00
#
_symmetry.space_group_name_H-M   'P 1'
#
loop_
_entity.id
_entity.type
_entity.pdbx_description
1 polymer ?
#
loop_
_entity_poly.entity_id
_entity_poly.type
_entity_poly.pdbx_seq_one_letter_code
_entity_poly.pdbx_strand_id
1 'polypeptide(L)'
;MDATLGSRLDFAFHPKWGYLTACPTNVGCGIRIGVMVHLRALRVTNEIEKVKRAAKELHLAVRGFHGEGSEATGDWFQISNQRTLGVTETGLLEEFAGRIVPAVVAYEREARRVLLERQRTLLEDRVFRGISLLRSARLLGLDEAMKQLSSVRLGVCLGLIPDVALDTLNRLTIQLQSAHLRAGESGIESDDDERAARARVARTILGEQ
;
A
#
# COMPACT_ATOMS: atom_id res chain seq x y z
N MET A 1 10.28 22.59 -10.49
CA MET A 1 9.28 22.40 -11.57
C MET A 1 8.19 23.44 -11.46
N ASP A 2 7.42 23.49 -10.36
CA ASP A 2 6.32 24.44 -10.18
C ASP A 2 6.75 25.92 -10.36
N ALA A 3 7.73 26.39 -9.59
CA ALA A 3 8.28 27.75 -9.73
C ALA A 3 8.80 28.05 -11.16
N THR A 4 9.38 27.05 -11.85
CA THR A 4 9.86 27.20 -13.22
C THR A 4 8.70 27.41 -14.19
N LEU A 5 7.60 26.68 -14.02
CA LEU A 5 6.40 26.81 -14.86
C LEU A 5 5.62 28.09 -14.53
N GLY A 6 5.46 28.43 -13.25
CA GLY A 6 4.79 29.67 -12.82
C GLY A 6 5.51 30.94 -13.28
N SER A 7 6.82 30.88 -13.56
CA SER A 7 7.54 31.99 -14.20
C SER A 7 7.24 32.16 -15.70
N ARG A 8 6.59 31.17 -16.32
CA ARG A 8 6.32 31.12 -17.78
C ARG A 8 4.83 31.06 -18.12
N LEU A 9 3.98 30.70 -17.16
CA LEU A 9 2.55 30.49 -17.31
C LEU A 9 1.81 31.13 -16.14
N ASP A 10 0.74 31.85 -16.44
CA ASP A 10 -0.14 32.41 -15.44
C ASP A 10 -1.09 31.33 -14.90
N PHE A 11 -0.86 30.89 -13.67
CA PHE A 11 -1.78 29.98 -12.99
C PHE A 11 -3.02 30.72 -12.50
N ALA A 12 -4.19 30.12 -12.72
CA ALA A 12 -5.45 30.66 -12.23
C ALA A 12 -5.43 30.71 -10.68
N PHE A 13 -5.35 31.91 -10.12
CA PHE A 13 -5.23 32.14 -8.69
C PHE A 13 -6.23 33.20 -8.24
N HIS A 14 -6.85 32.96 -7.09
CA HIS A 14 -7.77 33.89 -6.45
C HIS A 14 -7.29 34.24 -5.03
N PRO A 15 -7.23 35.52 -4.63
CA PRO A 15 -6.67 35.92 -3.32
C PRO A 15 -7.31 35.24 -2.10
N LYS A 16 -8.60 34.90 -2.17
CA LYS A 16 -9.33 34.21 -1.10
C LYS A 16 -9.27 32.68 -1.21
N TRP A 17 -9.12 32.14 -2.42
CA TRP A 17 -9.34 30.71 -2.69
C TRP A 17 -8.06 29.96 -3.12
N GLY A 18 -6.95 30.67 -3.28
CA GLY A 18 -5.70 30.08 -3.76
C GLY A 18 -5.77 29.70 -5.24
N TYR A 19 -5.05 28.64 -5.61
CA TYR A 19 -5.07 28.07 -6.95
C TYR A 19 -6.45 27.48 -7.27
N LEU A 20 -6.98 27.88 -8.41
CA LEU A 20 -8.27 27.44 -8.92
C LEU A 20 -8.11 26.17 -9.75
N THR A 21 -9.08 25.27 -9.62
CA THR A 21 -9.06 23.96 -10.26
C THR A 21 -10.47 23.44 -10.44
N ALA A 22 -10.68 22.62 -11.46
CA ALA A 22 -11.98 22.01 -11.74
C ALA A 22 -12.40 21.00 -10.67
N CYS A 23 -11.46 20.42 -9.92
CA CYS A 23 -11.77 19.51 -8.81
C CYS A 23 -11.80 20.29 -7.50
N PRO A 24 -12.97 20.48 -6.86
CA PRO A 24 -13.09 21.32 -5.65
C PRO A 24 -12.19 20.89 -4.49
N THR A 25 -11.85 19.59 -4.44
CA THR A 25 -10.98 19.03 -3.38
C THR A 25 -9.52 19.46 -3.50
N ASN A 26 -9.12 20.08 -4.62
CA ASN A 26 -7.77 20.58 -4.86
C ASN A 26 -7.71 22.12 -4.81
N VAL A 27 -8.78 22.84 -4.47
CA VAL A 27 -8.76 24.31 -4.36
C VAL A 27 -7.89 24.74 -3.16
N GLY A 28 -7.14 25.83 -3.30
CA GLY A 28 -6.24 26.34 -2.26
C GLY A 28 -4.78 26.20 -2.68
N CYS A 29 -3.97 25.50 -1.89
CA CYS A 29 -2.58 25.19 -2.27
C CYS A 29 -2.47 24.11 -3.37
N GLY A 30 -3.53 23.37 -3.67
CA GLY A 30 -3.52 22.36 -4.73
C GLY A 30 -2.69 21.10 -4.47
N ILE A 31 -1.95 21.03 -3.35
CA ILE A 31 -1.04 19.91 -3.09
C ILE A 31 -1.77 18.68 -2.54
N ARG A 32 -1.33 17.51 -3.03
CA ARG A 32 -1.67 16.21 -2.46
C ARG A 32 -0.41 15.51 -1.97
N ILE A 33 -0.32 15.38 -0.66
CA ILE A 33 0.73 14.66 0.03
C ILE A 33 0.12 13.35 0.52
N GLY A 34 0.78 12.24 0.21
CA GLY A 34 0.35 10.95 0.69
C GLY A 34 1.47 9.93 0.72
N VAL A 35 1.27 8.89 1.53
CA VAL A 35 2.17 7.73 1.60
C VAL A 35 1.38 6.46 1.40
N MET A 36 2.06 5.46 0.87
CA MET A 36 1.57 4.09 0.84
C MET A 36 2.25 3.30 1.95
N VAL A 37 1.44 2.68 2.81
CA VAL A 37 1.89 1.95 4.00
C VAL A 37 1.30 0.54 4.02
N HIS A 38 2.09 -0.42 4.48
CA HIS A 38 1.67 -1.80 4.66
C HIS A 38 1.35 -2.04 6.14
N LEU A 39 0.07 -2.27 6.46
CA LEU A 39 -0.47 -2.29 7.82
C LEU A 39 -1.04 -3.67 8.19
N ARG A 40 -0.29 -4.73 7.88
CA ARG A 40 -0.73 -6.11 8.10
C ARG A 40 -0.95 -6.42 9.58
N ALA A 41 -0.06 -5.99 10.47
CA ALA A 41 -0.20 -6.32 11.88
C ALA A 41 -1.47 -5.69 12.45
N LEU A 42 -1.71 -4.41 12.16
CA LEU A 42 -2.95 -3.73 12.56
C LEU A 42 -4.20 -4.36 11.97
N ARG A 43 -4.16 -4.93 10.76
CA ARG A 43 -5.31 -5.69 10.22
C ARG A 43 -5.52 -6.98 11.00
N VAL A 44 -4.47 -7.75 11.25
CA VAL A 44 -4.55 -9.04 11.97
C VAL A 44 -5.00 -8.86 13.42
N THR A 45 -4.59 -7.76 14.07
CA THR A 45 -5.02 -7.42 15.44
C THR A 45 -6.35 -6.68 15.50
N ASN A 46 -7.04 -6.49 14.37
CA ASN A 46 -8.30 -5.73 14.26
C ASN A 46 -8.22 -4.25 14.74
N GLU A 47 -7.04 -3.65 14.64
CA GLU A 47 -6.78 -2.27 15.07
C GLU A 47 -6.91 -1.25 13.92
N ILE A 48 -7.03 -1.70 12.67
CA ILE A 48 -7.07 -0.82 11.49
C ILE A 48 -8.22 0.20 11.52
N GLU A 49 -9.36 -0.14 12.11
CA GLU A 49 -10.51 0.77 12.23
C GLU A 49 -10.23 1.94 13.18
N LYS A 50 -9.30 1.78 14.13
CA LYS A 50 -8.85 2.91 14.97
C LYS A 50 -8.01 3.89 14.14
N VAL A 51 -7.14 3.38 13.26
CA VAL A 51 -6.35 4.22 12.34
C VAL A 51 -7.28 5.00 11.40
N LYS A 52 -8.27 4.33 10.79
CA LYS A 52 -9.24 5.00 9.91
C LYS A 52 -10.04 6.09 10.61
N ARG A 53 -10.48 5.85 11.85
CA ARG A 53 -11.19 6.86 12.66
C ARG A 53 -10.31 8.06 12.99
N ALA A 54 -9.10 7.82 13.50
CA ALA A 54 -8.16 8.89 13.81
C ALA A 54 -7.80 9.71 12.56
N ALA A 55 -7.58 9.05 11.42
CA ALA A 55 -7.32 9.73 10.16
C ALA A 55 -8.49 10.61 9.71
N LYS A 56 -9.74 10.15 9.87
CA LYS A 56 -10.94 10.94 9.57
C LYS A 56 -11.02 12.20 10.44
N GLU A 57 -10.73 12.09 11.73
CA GLU A 57 -10.70 13.22 12.67
C GLU A 57 -9.62 14.25 12.30
N LEU A 58 -8.51 13.79 11.72
CA LEU A 58 -7.42 14.64 11.22
C LEU A 58 -7.61 15.14 9.78
N HIS A 59 -8.80 14.98 9.19
CA HIS A 59 -9.08 15.33 7.79
C HIS A 59 -8.12 14.68 6.78
N LEU A 60 -7.79 13.42 7.02
CA LEU A 60 -7.00 12.57 6.13
C LEU A 60 -7.91 11.56 5.42
N ALA A 61 -7.51 11.18 4.21
CA ALA A 61 -8.09 10.07 3.49
C ALA A 61 -7.29 8.80 3.77
N VAL A 62 -7.97 7.69 4.04
CA VAL A 62 -7.37 6.35 4.11
C VAL A 62 -8.09 5.45 3.11
N ARG A 63 -7.35 4.88 2.16
CA ARG A 63 -7.91 4.07 1.05
C ARG A 63 -7.07 2.83 0.82
N GLY A 64 -7.67 1.77 0.28
CA GLY A 64 -6.95 0.56 -0.14
C GLY A 64 -6.15 0.79 -1.42
N PHE A 65 -5.24 -0.15 -1.72
CA PHE A 65 -4.40 -0.14 -2.93
C PHE A 65 -5.18 0.01 -4.25
N HIS A 66 -6.38 -0.58 -4.34
CA HIS A 66 -7.21 -0.54 -5.55
C HIS A 66 -8.21 0.64 -5.59
N GLY A 67 -8.15 1.57 -4.64
CA GLY A 67 -8.92 2.83 -4.69
C GLY A 67 -10.10 2.91 -3.70
N GLU A 68 -11.05 3.81 -4.01
CA GLU A 68 -12.19 4.13 -3.14
C GLU A 68 -13.17 2.96 -3.01
N GLY A 69 -13.60 2.64 -1.78
CA GLY A 69 -14.58 1.58 -1.50
C GLY A 69 -14.05 0.13 -1.61
N SER A 70 -12.82 -0.07 -2.10
CA SER A 70 -12.19 -1.39 -2.19
C SER A 70 -11.70 -1.92 -0.83
N GLU A 71 -11.82 -3.23 -0.60
CA GLU A 71 -11.02 -3.87 0.45
C GLU A 71 -9.53 -3.62 0.15
N ALA A 72 -8.74 -3.32 1.18
CA ALA A 72 -7.29 -3.18 1.07
C ALA A 72 -6.63 -4.55 0.83
N THR A 73 -6.78 -5.08 -0.39
CA THR A 73 -6.15 -6.32 -0.83
C THR A 73 -4.64 -6.22 -0.64
N GLY A 74 -4.07 -7.17 0.10
CA GLY A 74 -2.65 -7.16 0.47
C GLY A 74 -2.26 -6.19 1.59
N ASP A 75 -3.23 -5.61 2.31
CA ASP A 75 -3.03 -4.75 3.49
C ASP A 75 -2.19 -3.49 3.21
N TRP A 76 -2.22 -3.03 1.96
CA TRP A 76 -1.66 -1.76 1.54
C TRP A 76 -2.72 -0.66 1.63
N PHE A 77 -2.35 0.42 2.29
CA PHE A 77 -3.19 1.57 2.52
C PHE A 77 -2.49 2.84 2.03
N GLN A 78 -3.23 3.69 1.33
CA GLN A 78 -2.83 5.05 1.04
C GLN A 78 -3.39 5.97 2.12
N ILE A 79 -2.53 6.78 2.72
CA ILE A 79 -2.91 7.87 3.62
C ILE A 79 -2.56 9.18 2.92
N SER A 80 -3.48 10.14 2.86
CA SER A 80 -3.22 11.44 2.23
C SER A 80 -4.02 12.59 2.86
N ASN A 81 -3.58 13.83 2.66
CA ASN A 81 -4.34 15.00 3.10
C ASN A 81 -5.65 15.14 2.30
N GLN A 82 -6.76 15.48 2.97
CA GLN A 82 -7.97 15.95 2.30
C GLN A 82 -8.04 17.48 2.22
N ARG A 83 -7.45 18.16 3.20
CA ARG A 83 -7.46 19.62 3.28
C ARG A 83 -6.37 20.23 2.39
N THR A 84 -6.79 21.17 1.55
CA THR A 84 -5.96 21.92 0.59
C THR A 84 -6.22 23.43 0.66
N LEU A 85 -7.38 23.86 1.17
CA LEU A 85 -7.73 25.26 1.39
C LEU A 85 -7.45 25.69 2.84
N GLY A 86 -6.95 26.92 3.02
CA GLY A 86 -6.67 27.50 4.34
C GLY A 86 -5.41 26.95 5.00
N VAL A 87 -4.52 26.33 4.23
CA VAL A 87 -3.26 25.73 4.67
C VAL A 87 -2.15 25.99 3.66
N THR A 88 -0.91 25.97 4.13
CA THR A 88 0.29 26.05 3.28
C THR A 88 0.81 24.66 2.93
N GLU A 89 1.48 24.52 1.80
CA GLU A 89 2.12 23.27 1.37
C GLU A 89 3.14 22.78 2.40
N THR A 90 3.96 23.70 2.90
CA THR A 90 4.99 23.40 3.91
C THR A 90 4.35 22.95 5.22
N GLY A 91 3.31 23.63 5.70
CA GLY A 91 2.63 23.24 6.93
C GLY A 91 1.98 21.86 6.83
N LEU A 92 1.36 21.55 5.69
CA LEU A 92 0.84 20.20 5.42
C LEU A 92 1.97 19.16 5.41
N LEU A 93 3.10 19.46 4.77
CA LEU A 93 4.23 18.54 4.70
C LEU A 93 4.84 18.27 6.08
N GLU A 94 5.04 19.32 6.89
CA GLU A 94 5.58 19.20 8.24
C GLU A 94 4.66 18.38 9.16
N GLU A 95 3.35 18.63 9.11
CA GLU A 95 2.37 17.84 9.85
C GLU A 95 2.36 16.38 9.39
N PHE A 96 2.35 16.16 8.07
CA PHE A 96 2.23 14.83 7.48
C PHE A 96 3.49 13.98 7.72
N ALA A 97 4.66 14.49 7.36
CA ALA A 97 5.93 13.79 7.50
C ALA A 97 6.43 13.75 8.95
N GLY A 98 6.20 14.81 9.73
CA GLY A 98 6.72 14.94 11.09
C GLY A 98 5.86 14.25 12.16
N ARG A 99 4.54 14.14 11.95
CA ARG A 99 3.62 13.60 12.97
C ARG A 99 2.81 12.40 12.49
N ILE A 100 2.12 12.53 11.36
CA ILE A 100 1.16 11.51 10.91
C ILE A 100 1.87 10.21 10.53
N VAL A 101 2.85 10.28 9.62
CA VAL A 101 3.55 9.08 9.14
C VAL A 101 4.29 8.36 10.29
N PRO A 102 5.07 9.05 11.15
CA PRO A 102 5.74 8.40 12.28
C PRO A 102 4.76 7.73 13.26
N ALA A 103 3.62 8.36 13.55
CA ALA A 103 2.61 7.79 14.45
C ALA A 103 2.01 6.49 13.91
N VAL A 104 1.65 6.47 12.61
CA VAL A 104 1.12 5.26 11.95
C VAL A 104 2.17 4.14 11.92
N VAL A 105 3.42 4.48 11.58
CA VAL A 105 4.54 3.52 11.55
C VAL A 105 4.81 2.94 12.93
N ALA A 106 4.82 3.78 13.97
CA ALA A 106 5.03 3.35 15.36
C ALA A 106 3.92 2.39 15.81
N TYR A 107 2.66 2.69 15.48
CA TYR A 107 1.54 1.85 15.86
C TYR A 107 1.56 0.48 15.16
N GLU A 108 1.87 0.44 13.87
CA GLU A 108 2.06 -0.83 13.15
C GLU A 108 3.23 -1.63 13.74
N ARG A 109 4.37 -0.99 14.06
CA ARG A 109 5.52 -1.67 14.68
C ARG A 109 5.17 -2.23 16.07
N GLU A 110 4.38 -1.51 16.86
CA GLU A 110 3.90 -2.00 18.14
C GLU A 110 2.96 -3.20 17.98
N ALA A 111 2.03 -3.15 17.01
CA ALA A 111 1.16 -4.29 16.70
C ALA A 111 1.98 -5.52 16.25
N ARG A 112 3.06 -5.32 15.49
CA ARG A 112 4.01 -6.38 15.11
C ARG A 112 4.68 -7.02 16.33
N ARG A 113 5.16 -6.20 17.27
CA ARG A 113 5.76 -6.65 18.52
C ARG A 113 4.77 -7.50 19.32
N VAL A 114 3.54 -7.01 19.50
CA VAL A 114 2.47 -7.72 20.21
C VAL A 114 2.14 -9.06 19.56
N LEU A 115 2.06 -9.12 18.22
CA LEU A 115 1.83 -10.38 17.50
C LEU A 115 2.96 -11.39 17.73
N LEU A 116 4.22 -10.93 17.67
CA LEU A 116 5.37 -11.80 17.88
C LEU A 116 5.45 -12.31 19.32
N GLU A 117 5.11 -11.49 20.32
CA GLU A 117 5.13 -11.88 21.73
C GLU A 117 3.98 -12.82 22.11
N ARG A 118 2.77 -12.53 21.63
CA ARG A 118 1.56 -13.25 22.09
C ARG A 118 1.15 -14.42 21.21
N GLN A 119 1.52 -14.41 19.92
CA GLN A 119 0.99 -15.33 18.92
C GLN A 119 2.08 -15.85 17.96
N ARG A 120 3.33 -15.95 18.43
CA ARG A 120 4.50 -16.32 17.60
C ARG A 120 4.23 -17.53 16.68
N THR A 121 3.83 -18.66 17.25
CA THR A 121 3.63 -19.90 16.49
C THR A 121 2.54 -19.77 15.44
N LEU A 122 1.43 -19.07 15.74
CA LEU A 122 0.35 -18.83 14.78
C LEU A 122 0.79 -17.90 13.65
N LEU A 123 1.63 -16.92 13.99
CA LEU A 123 2.21 -16.00 13.01
C LEU A 123 3.19 -16.71 12.09
N GLU A 124 4.11 -17.50 12.66
CA GLU A 124 5.05 -18.34 11.91
C GLU A 124 4.31 -19.31 10.98
N ASP A 125 3.36 -20.10 11.48
CA ASP A 125 2.58 -21.02 10.65
C ASP A 125 1.88 -20.29 9.48
N ARG A 126 1.24 -19.14 9.73
CA ARG A 126 0.61 -18.34 8.68
C ARG A 126 1.61 -17.85 7.64
N VAL A 127 2.76 -17.37 8.08
CA VAL A 127 3.85 -16.86 7.23
C VAL A 127 4.42 -17.98 6.35
N PHE A 128 4.75 -19.12 6.96
CA PHE A 128 5.31 -20.28 6.26
C PHE A 128 4.31 -20.91 5.29
N ARG A 129 3.04 -21.05 5.67
CA ARG A 129 1.98 -21.49 4.74
C ARG A 129 1.84 -20.55 3.55
N GLY A 130 1.91 -19.24 3.78
CA GLY A 130 1.82 -18.24 2.72
C GLY A 130 2.95 -18.36 1.70
N ILE A 131 4.20 -18.46 2.16
CA ILE A 131 5.34 -18.63 1.24
C ILE A 131 5.32 -19.99 0.55
N SER A 132 4.96 -21.08 1.24
CA SER A 132 4.82 -22.40 0.62
C SER A 132 3.76 -22.40 -0.49
N LEU A 133 2.63 -21.73 -0.28
CA LEU A 133 1.59 -21.57 -1.30
C LEU A 133 2.15 -20.82 -2.50
N LEU A 134 2.79 -19.67 -2.31
CA LEU A 134 3.37 -18.89 -3.41
C LEU A 134 4.46 -19.65 -4.19
N ARG A 135 5.23 -20.52 -3.51
CA ARG A 135 6.28 -21.35 -4.11
C ARG A 135 5.79 -22.62 -4.80
N SER A 136 4.57 -23.08 -4.54
CA SER A 136 4.10 -24.39 -5.02
C SER A 136 2.78 -24.37 -5.80
N ALA A 137 1.93 -23.35 -5.59
CA ALA A 137 0.61 -23.28 -6.21
C ALA A 137 0.70 -23.37 -7.73
N ARG A 138 -0.26 -24.04 -8.37
CA ARG A 138 -0.36 -24.17 -9.85
C ARG A 138 -1.40 -23.23 -10.45
N LEU A 139 -2.41 -22.87 -9.67
CA LEU A 139 -3.40 -21.83 -9.98
C LEU A 139 -3.41 -20.85 -8.80
N LEU A 140 -3.35 -19.56 -9.08
CA LEU A 140 -3.27 -18.53 -8.06
C LEU A 140 -4.14 -17.33 -8.43
N GLY A 141 -5.17 -17.05 -7.63
CA GLY A 141 -5.98 -15.84 -7.78
C GLY A 141 -5.23 -14.58 -7.33
N LEU A 142 -5.63 -13.40 -7.83
CA LEU A 142 -4.98 -12.13 -7.46
C LEU A 142 -5.16 -11.83 -5.96
N ASP A 143 -6.38 -11.91 -5.44
CA ASP A 143 -6.64 -11.62 -4.03
C ASP A 143 -5.90 -12.59 -3.10
N GLU A 144 -5.82 -13.86 -3.48
CA GLU A 144 -5.07 -14.87 -2.75
C GLU A 144 -3.57 -14.57 -2.77
N ALA A 145 -2.99 -14.30 -3.95
CA ALA A 145 -1.59 -13.90 -4.09
C ALA A 145 -1.26 -12.71 -3.19
N MET A 146 -2.09 -11.67 -3.24
CA MET A 146 -1.88 -10.45 -2.46
C MET A 146 -1.99 -10.68 -0.95
N LYS A 147 -2.95 -11.51 -0.50
CA LYS A 147 -3.07 -11.91 0.91
C LYS A 147 -1.84 -12.68 1.40
N GLN A 148 -1.29 -13.58 0.57
CA GLN A 148 -0.09 -14.33 0.93
C GLN A 148 1.17 -13.46 0.89
N LEU A 149 1.35 -12.63 -0.15
CA LEU A 149 2.46 -11.67 -0.24
C LEU A 149 2.48 -10.74 0.98
N SER A 150 1.31 -10.27 1.42
CA SER A 150 1.18 -9.45 2.63
C SER A 150 1.64 -10.18 3.89
N SER A 151 1.27 -11.46 4.03
CA SER A 151 1.69 -12.29 5.17
C SER A 151 3.19 -12.57 5.13
N VAL A 152 3.75 -12.94 3.97
CA VAL A 152 5.19 -13.18 3.79
C VAL A 152 6.00 -11.90 4.04
N ARG A 153 5.53 -10.75 3.55
CA ARG A 153 6.16 -9.44 3.81
C ARG A 153 6.27 -9.15 5.30
N LEU A 154 5.20 -9.40 6.06
CA LEU A 154 5.24 -9.27 7.52
C LEU A 154 6.29 -10.22 8.12
N GLY A 155 6.34 -11.47 7.65
CA GLY A 155 7.35 -12.45 8.05
C GLY A 155 8.79 -11.99 7.81
N VAL A 156 9.08 -11.45 6.63
CA VAL A 156 10.39 -10.87 6.28
C VAL A 156 10.73 -9.70 7.21
N CYS A 157 9.79 -8.76 7.42
CA CYS A 157 10.01 -7.63 8.32
C CYS A 157 10.26 -8.03 9.79
N LEU A 158 9.79 -9.21 10.20
CA LEU A 158 9.98 -9.77 11.53
C LEU A 158 11.20 -10.69 11.63
N GLY A 159 11.93 -10.91 10.53
CA GLY A 159 13.09 -11.79 10.48
C GLY A 159 12.74 -13.29 10.49
N LEU A 160 11.51 -13.67 10.17
CA LEU A 160 11.06 -15.06 10.12
C LEU A 160 11.45 -15.78 8.81
N ILE A 161 11.61 -15.00 7.72
CA ILE A 161 11.98 -15.49 6.37
C ILE A 161 13.16 -14.63 5.89
N PRO A 162 14.40 -14.95 6.28
CA PRO A 162 15.58 -14.15 5.92
C PRO A 162 15.99 -14.31 4.45
N ASP A 163 15.51 -15.36 3.79
CA ASP A 163 15.87 -15.79 2.43
C ASP A 163 15.08 -15.07 1.32
N VAL A 164 14.17 -14.16 1.68
CA VAL A 164 13.37 -13.39 0.73
C VAL A 164 13.56 -11.89 0.94
N ALA A 165 14.04 -11.20 -0.10
CA ALA A 165 14.18 -9.75 -0.07
C ALA A 165 12.82 -9.03 -0.15
N LEU A 166 12.66 -7.95 0.63
CA LEU A 166 11.45 -7.11 0.57
C LEU A 166 11.19 -6.51 -0.81
N ASP A 167 12.26 -6.18 -1.53
CA ASP A 167 12.18 -5.63 -2.88
C ASP A 167 11.59 -6.64 -3.89
N THR A 168 11.92 -7.92 -3.73
CA THR A 168 11.30 -9.01 -4.51
C THR A 168 9.79 -9.07 -4.28
N LEU A 169 9.34 -8.94 -3.02
CA LEU A 169 7.91 -8.92 -2.70
C LEU A 169 7.19 -7.66 -3.23
N ASN A 170 7.87 -6.51 -3.21
CA ASN A 170 7.34 -5.27 -3.79
C ASN A 170 7.13 -5.43 -5.30
N ARG A 171 8.12 -5.98 -6.02
CA ARG A 171 7.98 -6.24 -7.46
C ARG A 171 6.84 -7.21 -7.75
N LEU A 172 6.72 -8.30 -7.00
CA LEU A 172 5.65 -9.28 -7.17
C LEU A 172 4.26 -8.65 -7.00
N THR A 173 4.09 -7.70 -6.09
CA THR A 173 2.82 -6.97 -5.90
C THR A 173 2.33 -6.31 -7.20
N ILE A 174 3.26 -5.88 -8.06
CA ILE A 174 2.97 -5.24 -9.35
C ILE A 174 2.90 -6.27 -10.47
N GLN A 175 3.88 -7.18 -10.55
CA GLN A 175 4.00 -8.13 -11.65
C GLN A 175 2.87 -9.17 -11.69
N LEU A 176 2.26 -9.48 -10.55
CA LEU A 176 1.13 -10.42 -10.48
C LEU A 176 -0.22 -9.80 -10.88
N GLN A 177 -0.26 -8.49 -11.19
CA GLN A 177 -1.45 -7.80 -11.68
C GLN A 177 -1.79 -8.26 -13.11
N SER A 178 -3.08 -8.36 -13.44
CA SER A 178 -3.56 -8.90 -14.72
C SER A 178 -2.95 -8.22 -15.93
N ALA A 179 -2.86 -6.88 -15.94
CA ALA A 179 -2.27 -6.13 -17.04
C ALA A 179 -0.77 -6.44 -17.24
N HIS A 180 -0.02 -6.64 -16.16
CA HIS A 180 1.40 -6.97 -16.24
C HIS A 180 1.62 -8.40 -16.74
N LEU A 181 0.80 -9.35 -16.29
CA LEU A 181 0.84 -10.73 -16.76
C LEU A 181 0.55 -10.81 -18.26
N ARG A 182 -0.52 -10.16 -18.73
CA ARG A 182 -0.91 -10.14 -20.15
C ARG A 182 0.08 -9.39 -21.04
N ALA A 183 0.79 -8.40 -20.50
CA ALA A 183 1.86 -7.72 -21.23
C ALA A 183 3.15 -8.57 -21.33
N GLY A 184 3.41 -9.44 -20.35
CA GLY A 184 4.62 -10.25 -20.27
C GLY A 184 4.51 -11.64 -20.92
N GLU A 185 3.29 -12.17 -21.09
CA GLU A 185 3.06 -13.51 -21.64
C GLU A 185 1.93 -13.48 -22.67
N SER A 186 2.23 -13.98 -23.88
CA SER A 186 1.22 -14.18 -24.93
C SER A 186 0.41 -15.45 -24.67
N GLY A 187 -0.86 -15.48 -25.07
CA GLY A 187 -1.72 -16.66 -24.92
C GLY A 187 -2.49 -16.75 -23.58
N ILE A 188 -2.58 -15.65 -22.82
CA ILE A 188 -3.54 -15.55 -21.71
C ILE A 188 -4.91 -15.17 -22.30
N GLU A 189 -5.75 -16.17 -22.52
CA GLU A 189 -7.07 -16.00 -23.14
C GLU A 189 -8.22 -16.19 -22.14
N SER A 190 -7.99 -16.93 -21.05
CA SER A 190 -8.96 -17.20 -20.00
C SER A 190 -8.49 -16.77 -18.60
N ASP A 191 -9.44 -16.72 -17.66
CA ASP A 191 -9.15 -16.45 -16.24
C ASP A 191 -8.26 -17.55 -15.62
N ASP A 192 -8.41 -18.80 -16.06
CA ASP A 192 -7.59 -19.92 -15.58
C ASP A 192 -6.15 -19.83 -16.12
N ASP A 193 -5.96 -19.38 -17.36
CA ASP A 193 -4.63 -19.10 -17.91
C ASP A 193 -3.93 -18.00 -17.11
N GLU A 194 -4.67 -16.95 -16.75
CA GLU A 194 -4.14 -15.85 -15.94
C GLU A 194 -3.75 -16.32 -14.53
N ARG A 195 -4.57 -17.17 -13.91
CA ARG A 195 -4.26 -17.78 -12.60
C ARG A 195 -3.05 -18.70 -12.68
N ALA A 196 -2.90 -19.44 -13.76
CA ALA A 196 -1.74 -20.30 -14.00
C ALA A 196 -0.47 -19.47 -14.24
N ALA A 197 -0.56 -18.40 -15.03
CA ALA A 197 0.53 -17.44 -15.27
C ALA A 197 1.00 -16.78 -13.98
N ARG A 198 0.05 -16.27 -13.17
CA ARG A 198 0.34 -15.69 -11.86
C ARG A 198 1.09 -16.67 -10.96
N ALA A 199 0.62 -17.91 -10.90
CA ALA A 199 1.27 -18.96 -10.13
C ALA A 199 2.69 -19.25 -10.67
N ARG A 200 2.87 -19.35 -11.99
CA ARG A 200 4.20 -19.53 -12.61
C ARG A 200 5.17 -18.42 -12.20
N VAL A 201 4.78 -17.16 -12.39
CA VAL A 201 5.62 -15.99 -12.05
C VAL A 201 6.00 -15.98 -10.57
N ALA A 202 5.05 -16.22 -9.67
CA ALA A 202 5.32 -16.31 -8.24
C ALA A 202 6.34 -17.41 -7.91
N ARG A 203 6.20 -18.60 -8.50
CA ARG A 203 7.14 -19.71 -8.29
C ARG A 203 8.51 -19.45 -8.86
N THR A 204 8.62 -18.86 -10.05
CA THR A 204 9.93 -18.55 -10.65
C THR A 204 10.69 -17.57 -9.76
N ILE A 205 10.05 -16.48 -9.35
CA ILE A 205 10.71 -15.42 -8.60
C ILE A 205 11.01 -15.81 -7.14
N LEU A 206 10.16 -16.63 -6.52
CA LEU A 206 10.33 -17.04 -5.11
C LEU A 206 10.97 -18.41 -4.94
N GLY A 207 11.05 -19.20 -6.01
CA GLY A 207 11.55 -20.58 -6.03
C GLY A 207 12.96 -20.73 -6.60
N GLU A 208 13.55 -19.66 -7.17
CA GLU A 208 14.99 -19.60 -7.40
C GLU A 208 15.72 -19.50 -6.05
N GLN A 209 16.06 -20.68 -5.52
CA GLN A 209 17.08 -20.92 -4.50
C GLN A 209 17.99 -22.05 -4.96
#